data_AF-A0A4U0ZHF9-F1
#
_entry.id   AF-A0A4U0ZHF9-F1
#
_cell.length_a   1.000
_cell.length_b   1.000
_cell.length_c   1.000
_cell.angle_alpha   90.00
_cell.angle_beta   90.00
_cell.angle_gamma   90.00
#
_symmetry.space_group_name_H-M   'P 1'
#
loop_
_entity.id
_entity.type
_entity.pdbx_description
1 polymer ?
#
loop_
_entity_poly.entity_id
_entity_poly.type
_entity_poly.pdbx_seq_one_letter_code
_entity_poly.pdbx_strand_id
1 'polypeptide(L)'
;MSKDSSIQHMMSYKQLALVLISLLILTGVTVGVSYVHMGIFNVPIALGIACFKVSLVLLFFMHLKYESIAIKVSFLSTVGFLAIMISFTFWDVAYR
;
A
#
# COMPACT_ATOMS: atom_id res chain seq x y z
N MET A 1 -33.41 28.95 19.36
CA MET A 1 -33.00 28.96 17.94
C MET A 1 -31.68 28.21 17.83
N SER A 2 -31.76 26.92 17.53
CA SER A 2 -30.68 25.93 17.61
C SER A 2 -29.56 26.23 16.62
N LYS A 3 -28.31 26.33 17.09
CA LYS A 3 -27.13 26.22 16.22
C LYS A 3 -26.55 24.83 16.46
N ASP A 4 -27.07 23.91 15.65
CA ASP A 4 -26.86 22.48 15.73
C ASP A 4 -25.37 22.12 15.58
N SER A 5 -24.92 21.35 16.55
CA SER A 5 -23.60 20.78 16.71
C SER A 5 -23.38 19.68 15.66
N SER A 6 -22.79 20.02 14.50
CA SER A 6 -22.44 19.04 13.47
C SER A 6 -20.96 19.09 13.08
N ILE A 7 -20.07 19.14 14.08
CA ILE A 7 -18.68 18.71 13.88
C ILE A 7 -18.64 17.19 13.94
N GLN A 8 -19.14 16.57 12.86
CA GLN A 8 -18.89 15.16 12.56
C GLN A 8 -17.41 15.04 12.20
N HIS A 9 -16.54 14.89 13.21
CA HIS A 9 -15.09 14.72 13.07
C HIS A 9 -14.77 13.29 12.61
N MET A 10 -15.42 12.82 11.54
CA MET A 10 -15.19 11.50 10.94
C MET A 10 -13.90 11.54 10.12
N MET A 11 -12.80 11.17 10.79
CA MET A 11 -11.42 11.17 10.29
C MET A 11 -10.93 12.54 9.81
N SER A 12 -9.97 13.10 10.56
CA SER A 12 -9.32 14.36 10.22
C SER A 12 -8.80 14.32 8.77
N TYR A 13 -9.43 15.06 7.85
CA TYR A 13 -8.99 15.22 6.45
C TYR A 13 -7.49 15.55 6.35
N LYS A 14 -6.93 16.18 7.38
CA LYS A 14 -5.51 16.45 7.52
C LYS A 14 -4.65 15.18 7.54
N GLN A 15 -5.08 14.11 8.21
CA GLN A 15 -4.36 12.83 8.21
C GLN A 15 -4.38 12.17 6.83
N LEU A 16 -5.54 12.18 6.15
CA LEU A 16 -5.66 11.66 4.79
C LEU A 16 -4.78 12.45 3.81
N ALA A 17 -4.77 13.78 3.92
CA ALA A 17 -3.93 14.65 3.09
C ALA A 17 -2.43 14.41 3.32
N LEU A 18 -2.00 14.20 4.58
CA LEU A 18 -0.60 13.92 4.92
C LEU A 18 -0.14 12.57 4.34
N VAL A 19 -1.00 11.54 4.43
CA VAL A 19 -0.72 10.22 3.84
C VAL A 19 -0.71 10.30 2.32
N LEU A 20 -1.59 11.07 1.70
CA LEU A 20 -1.61 11.28 0.25
C LEU A 20 -0.28 11.90 -0.23
N ILE A 21 0.23 12.89 0.49
CA ILE A 21 1.55 13.48 0.21
C ILE A 21 2.68 12.43 0.34
N SER A 22 2.66 11.62 1.41
CA SER A 22 3.62 10.52 1.59
C SER A 22 3.57 9.51 0.43
N LEU A 23 2.36 9.14 -0.02
CA LEU A 23 2.15 8.26 -1.18
C LEU A 23 2.63 8.89 -2.49
N LEU A 24 2.44 10.20 -2.68
CA LEU A 24 2.94 10.93 -3.84
C LEU A 24 4.47 10.94 -3.88
N ILE A 25 5.12 11.20 -2.75
CA ILE A 25 6.59 11.14 -2.62
C ILE A 25 7.08 9.75 -3.00
N LEU A 26 6.49 8.72 -2.42
CA LEU A 26 6.88 7.33 -2.67
C LEU A 26 6.62 6.90 -4.13
N THR A 27 5.58 7.44 -4.75
CA THR A 27 5.32 7.25 -6.18
C THR A 27 6.38 7.92 -7.04
N GLY A 28 6.79 9.15 -6.70
CA GLY A 28 7.91 9.82 -7.35
C GLY A 28 9.21 9.03 -7.25
N VAL A 29 9.49 8.44 -6.08
CA VAL A 29 10.63 7.54 -5.88
C VAL A 29 10.52 6.29 -6.76
N THR A 30 9.34 5.69 -6.87
CA THR A 30 9.12 4.50 -7.73
C THR A 30 9.37 4.83 -9.19
N VAL A 31 8.88 5.98 -9.67
CA VAL A 31 9.09 6.46 -11.03
C VAL A 31 10.58 6.73 -11.28
N GLY A 32 11.28 7.38 -10.34
CA GLY A 32 12.72 7.61 -10.40
C GLY A 32 13.53 6.31 -10.47
N VAL A 33 13.17 5.31 -9.65
CA VAL A 33 13.78 3.98 -9.68
C VAL A 33 13.48 3.26 -10.99
N SER A 34 12.31 3.48 -11.59
CA SER A 34 11.96 2.88 -12.89
C SER A 34 12.82 3.41 -14.04
N TYR A 35 13.34 4.63 -13.94
CA TYR A 35 14.31 5.19 -14.90
C TYR A 35 15.74 4.70 -14.69
N VAL A 36 16.08 4.18 -13.51
CA VAL A 36 17.39 3.58 -13.23
C VAL A 36 17.37 2.13 -13.73
N HIS A 37 18.05 1.88 -14.84
CA HIS A 37 18.11 0.54 -15.44
C HIS A 37 19.21 -0.30 -14.78
N MET A 38 18.91 -0.93 -13.63
CA MET A 38 19.79 -1.87 -12.90
C MET A 38 19.68 -3.32 -13.40
N GLY A 39 19.18 -3.53 -14.63
CA GLY A 39 19.10 -4.85 -15.26
C GLY A 39 18.18 -5.81 -14.49
N ILE A 40 18.68 -7.01 -14.15
CA ILE A 40 17.93 -8.11 -13.50
C ILE A 40 17.40 -7.72 -12.10
N PHE A 41 18.03 -6.76 -11.43
CA PHE A 41 17.59 -6.30 -10.11
C PHE A 41 16.42 -5.30 -10.15
N ASN A 42 15.99 -4.82 -11.32
CA ASN A 42 14.88 -3.86 -11.41
C ASN A 42 13.58 -4.43 -10.86
N VAL A 43 13.28 -5.70 -11.15
CA VAL A 43 12.01 -6.33 -10.73
C VAL A 43 11.92 -6.49 -9.21
N PRO A 44 12.89 -7.11 -8.50
CA PRO A 44 12.80 -7.24 -7.05
C PRO A 44 12.81 -5.89 -6.32
N ILE A 45 13.56 -4.89 -6.82
CA ILE A 45 13.57 -3.54 -6.24
C ILE A 45 12.21 -2.85 -6.44
N ALA A 46 11.65 -2.89 -7.65
CA ALA A 46 10.34 -2.32 -7.93
C ALA A 46 9.24 -2.97 -7.07
N LEU A 47 9.32 -4.29 -6.88
CA LEU A 47 8.39 -5.04 -6.04
C LEU A 47 8.52 -4.66 -4.56
N GLY A 48 9.74 -4.49 -4.05
CA GLY A 48 9.98 -4.03 -2.68
C GLY A 48 9.36 -2.66 -2.39
N ILE A 49 9.52 -1.72 -3.34
CA ILE A 49 8.91 -0.38 -3.23
C ILE A 49 7.38 -0.48 -3.31
N ALA A 50 6.85 -1.33 -4.18
CA ALA A 50 5.42 -1.59 -4.28
C ALA A 50 4.85 -2.12 -2.95
N CYS A 51 5.51 -3.09 -2.30
CA CYS A 51 5.10 -3.61 -0.98
C CYS A 51 5.10 -2.53 0.11
N PHE A 52 6.10 -1.64 0.11
CA PHE A 52 6.15 -0.54 1.08
C PHE A 52 5.00 0.45 0.86
N LYS A 53 4.69 0.78 -0.40
CA LYS A 53 3.56 1.64 -0.78
C LYS A 53 2.24 1.05 -0.33
N VAL A 54 2.02 -0.24 -0.61
CA VAL A 54 0.79 -0.96 -0.24
C VAL A 54 0.62 -0.99 1.29
N SER A 55 1.69 -1.22 2.07
CA SER A 55 1.62 -1.20 3.54
C SER A 55 1.12 0.14 4.11
N LEU A 56 1.58 1.26 3.54
CA LEU A 56 1.09 2.60 3.90
C LEU A 56 -0.38 2.79 3.53
N VAL A 57 -0.81 2.34 2.34
CA VAL A 57 -2.22 2.42 1.93
C VAL A 57 -3.11 1.60 2.88
N LEU A 58 -2.72 0.38 3.25
CA LEU A 58 -3.50 -0.48 4.15
C LEU A 58 -3.71 0.14 5.53
N LEU A 59 -2.65 0.66 6.14
CA LEU A 59 -2.70 1.16 7.52
C LEU A 59 -3.54 2.43 7.63
N PHE A 60 -3.52 3.29 6.60
CA PHE A 60 -4.10 4.62 6.68
C PHE A 60 -5.40 4.80 5.87
N PHE A 61 -5.48 4.33 4.63
CA PHE A 61 -6.67 4.50 3.79
C PHE A 61 -7.71 3.43 4.04
N MET A 62 -7.27 2.20 4.29
CA MET A 62 -8.18 1.07 4.49
C MET A 62 -8.69 0.95 5.92
N HIS A 63 -8.28 1.86 6.81
CA HIS A 63 -8.63 1.89 8.24
C HIS A 63 -8.54 0.51 8.92
N LEU A 64 -7.64 -0.36 8.44
CA LEU A 64 -7.57 -1.77 8.83
C LEU A 64 -7.19 -1.94 10.31
N LYS A 65 -6.66 -0.88 10.93
CA LYS A 65 -6.37 -0.82 12.37
C LYS A 65 -7.63 -0.71 13.24
N TYR A 66 -8.75 -0.26 12.69
CA TYR A 66 -10.03 -0.02 13.38
C TYR A 66 -11.18 -0.86 12.84
N GLU A 67 -10.99 -1.53 11.70
CA GLU A 67 -11.95 -2.47 11.13
C GLU A 67 -11.99 -3.81 11.88
N SER A 68 -13.10 -4.53 11.71
CA SER A 68 -13.35 -5.81 12.36
C SER A 68 -12.28 -6.87 12.03
N ILE A 69 -12.01 -7.78 12.98
CA ILE A 69 -10.99 -8.84 12.85
C ILE A 69 -11.20 -9.69 11.58
N ALA A 70 -12.45 -9.86 11.15
CA ALA A 70 -12.82 -10.63 9.97
C ALA A 70 -12.28 -10.03 8.67
N ILE A 71 -12.40 -8.71 8.49
CA ILE A 71 -11.87 -8.00 7.31
C ILE A 71 -10.34 -8.09 7.29
N LYS A 72 -9.71 -7.94 8.46
CA LYS A 72 -8.26 -8.02 8.61
C LYS A 72 -7.70 -9.40 8.24
N VAL A 73 -8.36 -10.47 8.66
CA VAL A 73 -7.97 -11.86 8.33
C VAL A 73 -8.20 -12.18 6.86
N SER A 74 -9.36 -11.80 6.31
CA SER A 74 -9.67 -12.02 4.89
C SER A 74 -8.64 -11.32 3.98
N PHE A 75 -8.30 -10.07 4.31
CA PHE A 75 -7.30 -9.31 3.56
C PHE A 75 -5.90 -9.93 3.66
N LEU A 76 -5.48 -10.35 4.86
CA LEU A 76 -4.19 -11.00 5.06
C LEU A 76 -4.09 -12.33 4.29
N SER A 77 -5.19 -13.07 4.20
CA SER A 77 -5.28 -14.28 3.37
C SER A 77 -5.08 -13.96 1.89
N THR A 78 -5.75 -12.94 1.36
CA THR A 78 -5.57 -12.50 -0.03
C THR A 78 -4.13 -12.05 -0.32
N VAL A 79 -3.52 -11.27 0.57
CA VAL A 79 -2.11 -10.85 0.44
C VAL A 79 -1.16 -12.04 0.51
N GLY A 80 -1.41 -12.99 1.41
CA GLY A 80 -0.62 -14.22 1.52
C GLY A 80 -0.69 -15.05 0.24
N PHE A 81 -1.88 -15.22 -0.32
CA PHE A 81 -2.07 -15.90 -1.61
C PHE A 81 -1.35 -15.18 -2.75
N LEU A 82 -1.44 -13.86 -2.83
CA LEU A 82 -0.72 -13.04 -3.82
C LEU A 82 0.80 -13.21 -3.69
N ALA A 83 1.33 -13.20 -2.47
CA ALA A 83 2.75 -13.37 -2.20
C ALA A 83 3.26 -14.76 -2.66
N ILE A 84 2.47 -15.81 -2.46
CA ILE A 84 2.77 -17.16 -2.97
C ILE A 84 2.83 -17.15 -4.50
N MET A 85 1.83 -16.57 -5.16
CA MET A 85 1.78 -16.47 -6.63
C MET A 85 3.00 -15.74 -7.19
N ILE A 86 3.35 -14.58 -6.61
CA ILE A 86 4.53 -13.81 -7.01
C ILE A 86 5.83 -14.60 -6.82
N SER A 87 5.96 -15.32 -5.71
CA SER A 87 7.14 -16.17 -5.45
C SER A 87 7.28 -17.27 -6.50
N PHE A 88 6.15 -17.87 -6.90
CA PHE A 88 6.11 -18.88 -7.94
C PHE A 88 6.46 -18.31 -9.32
N THR A 89 5.98 -17.11 -9.66
CA THR A 89 6.35 -16.42 -10.90
C THR A 89 7.83 -16.09 -10.95
N PHE A 90 8.43 -15.63 -9.85
CA PHE A 90 9.87 -15.39 -9.78
C PHE A 90 10.68 -16.67 -9.96
N TRP A 91 10.22 -17.77 -9.37
CA TRP A 91 10.82 -19.08 -9.57
C TRP A 91 10.75 -19.50 -11.04
N ASP A 92 9.57 -19.42 -11.67
CA ASP A 92 9.39 -19.74 -13.09
C ASP A 92 10.28 -18.91 -14.02
N VAL A 93 10.38 -17.60 -13.78
CA VAL A 93 11.25 -16.71 -14.57
C VAL A 93 12.73 -17.01 -14.36
N ALA A 94 13.15 -17.42 -13.15
CA ALA A 94 14.55 -17.73 -12.85
C ALA A 94 15.02 -19.06 -13.45
N TYR A 95 14.11 -20.02 -13.63
CA TYR A 95 14.41 -21.35 -14.18
C TYR A 95 14.05 -21.50 -15.67
N ARG A 96 13.69 -20.41 -16.35
CA ARG A 96 13.51 -20.32 -17.81
C ARG A 96 14.74 -19.74 -18.49
#